data_AF-A0A6V7U8K2-F1
#
_entry.id   AF-A0A6V7U8K2-F1
#
_cell.length_a   1.000
_cell.length_b   1.000
_cell.length_c   1.000
_cell.angle_alpha   90.00
_cell.angle_beta   90.00
_cell.angle_gamma   90.00
#
_symmetry.space_group_name_H-M   'P 1'
#
loop_
_entity.id
_entity.type
_entity.pdbx_description
1 polymer ?
#
loop_
_entity_poly.entity_id
_entity_poly.type
_entity_poly.pdbx_seq_one_letter_code
_entity_poly.pdbx_strand_id
1 'polypeptide(L)'
;MDVEERQFTRNAAICERETKEWEGAAVLVSNIIGIMPSEPIMSPETVGLFCGRCTTFDVRKERVLIGRSTKRHNVEVNLTLEGPTSYISRKQAIFKLTENNNCLLRNIGKRHINVNGRALLQGEAIELINNSIIVIALIHLKFLKNLNYRGKGGGGGSSSNSTNNGAVEGGSNSNVK
;
A
#
# COMPACT_ATOMS: atom_id res chain seq x y z
N MET A 1 23.05 37.85 -1.62
CA MET A 1 22.14 36.72 -1.87
C MET A 1 20.75 37.25 -2.09
N ASP A 2 20.40 37.34 -3.35
CA ASP A 2 19.09 37.77 -3.82
C ASP A 2 18.00 36.75 -3.44
N VAL A 3 16.77 37.23 -3.34
CA VAL A 3 15.61 36.40 -2.95
C VAL A 3 15.37 35.28 -3.97
N GLU A 4 15.61 35.54 -5.25
CA GLU A 4 15.51 34.55 -6.34
C GLU A 4 16.56 33.45 -6.22
N GLU A 5 17.80 33.80 -5.85
CA GLU A 5 18.89 32.85 -5.67
C GLU A 5 18.57 31.86 -4.53
N ARG A 6 17.99 32.34 -3.43
CA ARG A 6 17.50 31.48 -2.33
C ARG A 6 16.33 30.58 -2.75
N GLN A 7 15.44 31.05 -3.60
CA GLN A 7 14.33 30.25 -4.13
C GLN A 7 14.85 29.17 -5.07
N PHE A 8 15.81 29.50 -5.94
CA PHE A 8 16.43 28.56 -6.85
C PHE A 8 17.15 27.43 -6.10
N THR A 9 17.95 27.76 -5.08
CA THR A 9 18.65 26.74 -4.27
C THR A 9 17.68 25.87 -3.47
N ARG A 10 16.58 26.43 -2.96
CA ARG A 10 15.53 25.66 -2.28
C ARG A 10 14.83 24.70 -3.25
N ASN A 11 14.47 25.18 -4.44
CA ASN A 11 13.83 24.37 -5.47
C ASN A 11 14.76 23.28 -6.00
N ALA A 12 16.05 23.59 -6.17
CA ALA A 12 17.07 22.61 -6.54
C ALA A 12 17.24 21.53 -5.46
N ALA A 13 17.26 21.89 -4.16
CA ALA A 13 17.34 20.92 -3.07
C ALA A 13 16.07 20.05 -2.94
N ILE A 14 14.91 20.59 -3.29
CA ILE A 14 13.65 19.83 -3.36
C ILE A 14 13.73 18.85 -4.54
N CYS A 15 14.11 19.32 -5.74
CA CYS A 15 14.28 18.45 -6.90
C CYS A 15 15.35 17.38 -6.67
N GLU A 16 16.45 17.69 -5.98
CA GLU A 16 17.51 16.72 -5.69
C GLU A 16 17.03 15.63 -4.70
N ARG A 17 16.22 16.04 -3.70
CA ARG A 17 15.55 15.10 -2.80
C ARG A 17 14.55 14.22 -3.54
N GLU A 18 13.74 14.82 -4.41
CA GLU A 18 12.84 14.08 -5.29
C GLU A 18 13.65 13.09 -6.15
N THR A 19 14.76 13.48 -6.80
CA THR A 19 15.60 12.57 -7.60
C THR A 19 16.15 11.38 -6.81
N LYS A 20 16.56 11.57 -5.55
CA LYS A 20 17.00 10.49 -4.68
C LYS A 20 15.84 9.56 -4.27
N GLU A 21 14.61 10.09 -4.15
CA GLU A 21 13.41 9.27 -3.99
C GLU A 21 13.09 8.43 -5.25
N TRP A 22 13.60 8.80 -6.44
CA TRP A 22 13.41 8.06 -7.70
C TRP A 22 14.45 6.96 -7.96
N GLU A 23 15.49 6.81 -7.11
CA GLU A 23 16.44 5.68 -7.20
C GLU A 23 15.75 4.36 -6.80
N GLY A 24 15.15 3.70 -7.80
CA GLY A 24 14.46 2.41 -7.66
C GLY A 24 13.03 2.45 -8.19
N ALA A 25 12.59 1.35 -8.81
CA ALA A 25 11.23 1.20 -9.29
C ALA A 25 10.25 1.25 -8.09
N ALA A 26 9.36 2.23 -8.09
CA ALA A 26 8.36 2.41 -7.04
C ALA A 26 7.38 1.25 -6.95
N VAL A 27 7.09 0.69 -8.12
CA VAL A 27 6.18 -0.42 -8.34
C VAL A 27 6.83 -1.35 -9.36
N LEU A 28 6.93 -2.64 -9.06
CA LEU A 28 7.20 -3.65 -10.07
C LEU A 28 5.87 -4.19 -10.60
N VAL A 29 5.79 -4.39 -11.91
CA VAL A 29 4.59 -4.93 -12.54
C VAL A 29 4.90 -6.31 -13.09
N SER A 30 4.08 -7.29 -12.74
CA SER A 30 4.14 -8.64 -13.29
C SER A 30 2.80 -9.00 -13.96
N ASN A 31 2.88 -9.70 -15.09
CA ASN A 31 1.71 -10.27 -15.73
C ASN A 31 1.33 -11.58 -15.03
N ILE A 32 0.03 -11.81 -14.88
CA ILE A 32 -0.49 -13.04 -14.31
C ILE A 32 -0.58 -14.09 -15.43
N ILE A 33 0.22 -15.15 -15.31
CA ILE A 33 0.15 -16.35 -16.17
C ILE A 33 -0.44 -17.47 -15.33
N GLY A 34 -1.71 -17.83 -15.55
CA GLY A 34 -2.39 -18.91 -14.84
C GLY A 34 -3.01 -18.49 -13.50
N ILE A 35 -3.01 -19.40 -12.53
CA ILE A 35 -3.65 -19.21 -11.21
C ILE A 35 -2.68 -18.47 -10.30
N MET A 36 -3.11 -17.34 -9.72
CA MET A 36 -2.33 -16.66 -8.70
C MET A 36 -2.13 -17.57 -7.48
N PRO A 37 -0.89 -17.70 -6.95
CA PRO A 37 -0.66 -18.45 -5.73
C PRO A 37 -1.52 -17.87 -4.60
N SER A 38 -2.08 -18.73 -3.75
CA SER A 38 -2.94 -18.34 -2.64
C SER A 38 -2.27 -17.31 -1.71
N GLU A 39 -0.94 -17.42 -1.60
CA GLU A 39 -0.08 -16.45 -0.94
C GLU A 39 1.12 -16.12 -1.85
N PRO A 40 1.15 -14.94 -2.48
CA PRO A 40 2.31 -14.53 -3.26
C PRO A 40 3.50 -14.22 -2.36
N ILE A 41 4.66 -14.74 -2.74
CA ILE A 41 5.92 -14.49 -2.06
C ILE A 41 6.30 -13.02 -2.33
N MET A 42 6.26 -12.19 -1.27
CA MET A 42 6.62 -10.78 -1.34
C MET A 42 8.07 -10.57 -0.95
N SER A 43 8.75 -9.66 -1.65
CA SER A 43 10.11 -9.27 -1.29
C SER A 43 10.12 -8.46 0.02
N PRO A 44 11.22 -8.44 0.80
CA PRO A 44 11.29 -7.67 2.04
C PRO A 44 11.06 -6.15 1.86
N GLU A 45 11.35 -5.66 0.66
CA GLU A 45 11.18 -4.27 0.22
C GLU A 45 9.76 -3.95 -0.27
N THR A 46 8.91 -4.96 -0.45
CA THR A 46 7.51 -4.81 -0.85
C THR A 46 6.66 -4.40 0.35
N VAL A 47 5.99 -3.26 0.26
CA VAL A 47 4.96 -2.82 1.23
C VAL A 47 3.70 -3.67 1.10
N GLY A 48 3.31 -3.98 -0.13
CA GLY A 48 2.15 -4.79 -0.42
C GLY A 48 1.93 -4.96 -1.93
N LEU A 49 0.97 -5.80 -2.28
CA LEU A 49 0.60 -6.08 -3.65
C LEU A 49 -0.81 -5.56 -3.95
N PHE A 50 -1.00 -5.00 -5.14
CA PHE A 50 -2.32 -4.92 -5.76
C PHE A 50 -2.44 -6.00 -6.82
N CYS A 51 -3.25 -7.02 -6.56
CA CYS A 51 -3.49 -8.13 -7.45
C CYS A 51 -4.76 -7.87 -8.26
N GLY A 52 -4.62 -7.70 -9.57
CA GLY A 52 -5.73 -7.73 -10.51
C GLY A 52 -6.00 -9.13 -11.04
N ARG A 53 -6.73 -9.19 -12.15
CA ARG A 53 -6.97 -10.38 -12.96
C ARG A 53 -5.83 -10.60 -13.96
N CYS A 54 -5.28 -9.56 -14.54
CA CYS A 54 -4.25 -9.66 -15.58
C CYS A 54 -2.86 -9.28 -15.07
N THR A 55 -2.79 -8.43 -14.05
CA THR A 55 -1.55 -7.85 -13.57
C THR A 55 -1.47 -7.82 -12.05
N THR A 56 -0.25 -7.94 -11.53
CA THR A 56 0.06 -7.71 -10.12
C THR A 56 1.05 -6.55 -10.02
N PHE A 57 0.74 -5.60 -9.14
CA PHE A 57 1.57 -4.43 -8.85
C PHE A 57 2.23 -4.63 -7.48
N ASP A 58 3.53 -4.84 -7.46
CA ASP A 58 4.36 -4.92 -6.26
C ASP A 58 4.81 -3.52 -5.85
N VAL A 59 4.22 -3.00 -4.77
CA VAL A 59 4.45 -1.64 -4.29
C VAL A 59 5.61 -1.62 -3.30
N ARG A 60 6.62 -0.81 -3.58
CA ARG A 60 7.86 -0.73 -2.78
C ARG A 60 8.08 0.63 -2.11
N LYS A 61 7.44 1.69 -2.62
CA LYS A 61 7.48 3.02 -2.01
C LYS A 61 6.34 3.21 -1.03
N GLU A 62 6.61 4.03 0.00
CA GLU A 62 5.63 4.42 1.01
C GLU A 62 4.48 5.23 0.43
N ARG A 63 4.66 5.89 -0.71
CA ARG A 63 3.61 6.65 -1.37
C ARG A 63 3.65 6.37 -2.87
N VAL A 64 2.50 5.96 -3.42
CA VAL A 64 2.35 5.73 -4.86
C VAL A 64 1.03 6.27 -5.37
N LEU A 65 1.05 6.74 -6.62
CA LEU A 65 -0.13 7.22 -7.33
C LEU A 65 -0.77 6.07 -8.11
N ILE A 66 -2.09 5.96 -8.00
CA ILE A 66 -2.90 4.96 -8.70
C ILE A 66 -3.81 5.68 -9.69
N GLY A 67 -3.87 5.19 -10.92
CA GLY A 67 -4.77 5.76 -11.92
C GLY A 67 -4.48 5.30 -13.33
N ARG A 68 -4.81 6.17 -14.29
CA ARG A 68 -4.62 5.93 -15.72
C ARG A 68 -3.42 6.70 -16.25
N SER A 69 -2.36 6.00 -16.63
CA SER A 69 -1.23 6.64 -17.33
C SER A 69 -1.63 7.10 -18.73
N THR A 70 -1.08 8.24 -19.14
CA THR A 70 -1.22 8.84 -20.48
C THR A 70 0.14 9.42 -20.87
N LYS A 71 0.32 9.81 -22.14
CA LYS A 71 1.57 10.44 -22.61
C LYS A 71 2.05 11.64 -21.76
N ARG A 72 1.14 12.36 -21.11
CA ARG A 72 1.43 13.56 -20.30
C ARG A 72 1.41 13.32 -18.78
N HIS A 73 0.91 12.16 -18.34
CA HIS A 73 0.76 11.87 -16.92
C HIS A 73 1.11 10.42 -16.69
N ASN A 74 2.17 10.19 -15.94
CA ASN A 74 2.54 8.87 -15.49
C ASN A 74 2.05 8.64 -14.05
N VAL A 75 1.70 7.41 -13.74
CA VAL A 75 1.40 6.93 -12.40
C VAL A 75 2.15 5.63 -12.16
N GLU A 76 2.53 5.37 -10.92
CA GLU A 76 3.29 4.18 -10.56
C GLU A 76 2.42 2.92 -10.63
N VAL A 77 1.17 2.97 -10.17
CA VAL A 77 0.18 1.89 -10.35
C VAL A 77 -0.72 2.24 -11.53
N ASN A 78 -0.33 1.78 -12.71
CA ASN A 78 -1.03 2.07 -13.96
C ASN A 78 -2.12 1.04 -14.25
N LEU A 79 -3.37 1.45 -14.02
CA LEU A 79 -4.55 0.60 -14.23
C LEU A 79 -4.86 0.32 -15.71
N THR A 80 -4.21 0.99 -16.67
CA THR A 80 -4.38 0.64 -18.09
C THR A 80 -3.86 -0.74 -18.42
N LEU A 81 -2.96 -1.29 -17.60
CA LEU A 81 -2.40 -2.63 -17.77
C LEU A 81 -3.39 -3.72 -17.36
N GLU A 82 -4.43 -3.36 -16.61
CA GLU A 82 -5.40 -4.30 -16.05
C GLU A 82 -6.71 -4.37 -16.85
N GLY A 83 -7.16 -3.24 -17.43
CA GLY A 83 -8.39 -3.23 -18.21
C GLY A 83 -8.85 -1.87 -18.73
N PRO A 84 -10.14 -1.76 -19.10
CA PRO A 84 -10.72 -0.53 -19.62
C PRO A 84 -10.71 0.59 -18.57
N THR A 85 -10.01 1.68 -18.88
CA THR A 85 -9.79 2.80 -17.94
C THR A 85 -10.44 4.12 -18.36
N SER A 86 -11.32 4.11 -19.37
CA SER A 86 -11.98 5.33 -19.89
C SER A 86 -12.68 6.15 -18.78
N TYR A 87 -13.19 5.46 -17.77
CA TYR A 87 -13.90 6.05 -16.62
C TYR A 87 -13.01 6.37 -15.41
N ILE A 88 -11.71 6.08 -15.50
CA ILE A 88 -10.75 6.22 -14.39
C ILE A 88 -9.95 7.50 -14.60
N SER A 89 -9.82 8.27 -13.53
CA SER A 89 -9.05 9.50 -13.55
C SER A 89 -7.57 9.19 -13.77
N ARG A 90 -6.85 10.10 -14.45
CA ARG A 90 -5.39 10.01 -14.59
C ARG A 90 -4.70 9.86 -13.24
N LYS A 91 -5.19 10.61 -12.24
CA LYS A 91 -4.83 10.48 -10.82
C LYS A 91 -6.09 10.11 -10.05
N GLN A 92 -6.28 8.82 -9.77
CA GLN A 92 -7.52 8.33 -9.18
C GLN A 92 -7.40 8.17 -7.67
N ALA A 93 -6.30 7.60 -7.19
CA ALA A 93 -6.08 7.38 -5.78
C ALA A 93 -4.62 7.58 -5.41
N ILE A 94 -4.38 7.84 -4.12
CA ILE A 94 -3.04 7.82 -3.53
C ILE A 94 -3.04 6.70 -2.51
N PHE A 95 -2.10 5.78 -2.65
CA PHE A 95 -1.76 4.84 -1.60
C PHE A 95 -0.63 5.43 -0.76
N LYS A 96 -0.75 5.31 0.55
CA LYS A 96 0.26 5.78 1.51
C LYS A 96 0.44 4.77 2.64
N LEU A 97 1.67 4.33 2.88
CA LEU A 97 2.12 3.71 4.11
C LEU A 97 2.41 4.80 5.13
N THR A 98 1.86 4.66 6.33
CA THR A 98 2.18 5.54 7.46
C THR A 98 3.37 5.00 8.26
N GLU A 99 3.96 5.83 9.10
CA GLU A 99 5.03 5.44 10.03
C GLU A 99 4.61 4.29 10.98
N ASN A 100 3.30 4.18 11.25
CA ASN A 100 2.72 3.10 12.05
C ASN A 100 2.49 1.80 11.24
N ASN A 101 3.04 1.69 10.03
CA ASN A 101 2.80 0.61 9.08
C ASN A 101 1.32 0.43 8.68
N ASN A 102 0.51 1.49 8.75
CA ASN A 102 -0.88 1.46 8.29
C ASN A 102 -0.93 1.83 6.81
N CYS A 103 -1.74 1.10 6.05
CA CYS A 103 -1.89 1.28 4.61
C CYS A 103 -3.13 2.10 4.35
N LEU A 104 -2.99 3.35 3.89
CA LEU A 104 -4.11 4.25 3.61
C LEU A 104 -4.32 4.38 2.10
N LEU A 105 -5.57 4.28 1.67
CA LEU A 105 -6.00 4.60 0.31
C LEU A 105 -6.86 5.85 0.37
N ARG A 106 -6.44 6.91 -0.33
CA ARG A 106 -7.21 8.15 -0.48
C ARG A 106 -7.70 8.28 -1.91
N ASN A 107 -9.00 8.52 -2.08
CA ASN A 107 -9.56 8.87 -3.38
C ASN A 107 -9.31 10.36 -3.67
N ILE A 108 -8.70 10.67 -4.81
CA ILE A 108 -8.50 12.05 -5.28
C ILE A 108 -9.16 12.29 -6.64
N GLY A 109 -9.61 11.22 -7.30
CA GLY A 109 -10.25 11.26 -8.60
C GLY A 109 -11.75 11.54 -8.51
N LYS A 110 -12.36 11.73 -9.68
CA LYS A 110 -13.79 12.03 -9.78
C LYS A 110 -14.68 10.82 -9.47
N ARG A 111 -14.21 9.62 -9.81
CA ARG A 111 -14.97 8.39 -9.62
C ARG A 111 -14.84 7.93 -8.17
N HIS A 112 -15.89 7.38 -7.58
CA HIS A 112 -15.79 6.74 -6.27
C HIS A 112 -14.96 5.45 -6.36
N ILE A 113 -14.36 5.05 -5.24
CA ILE A 113 -13.64 3.78 -5.12
C ILE A 113 -14.39 2.93 -4.11
N ASN A 114 -14.80 1.72 -4.45
CA ASN A 114 -15.45 0.85 -3.50
C ASN A 114 -14.40 -0.04 -2.81
N VAL A 115 -14.31 0.04 -1.48
CA VAL A 115 -13.38 -0.73 -0.66
C VAL A 115 -14.18 -1.57 0.32
N ASN A 116 -14.11 -2.91 0.20
CA ASN A 116 -14.85 -3.85 1.05
C ASN A 116 -16.36 -3.55 1.15
N GLY A 117 -16.98 -3.08 0.07
CA GLY A 117 -18.41 -2.73 0.03
C GLY A 117 -18.71 -1.27 0.40
N ARG A 118 -17.75 -0.52 0.95
CA ARG A 118 -17.89 0.90 1.26
C ARG A 118 -17.43 1.77 0.10
N ALA A 119 -18.29 2.65 -0.37
CA ALA A 119 -17.92 3.68 -1.34
C ALA A 119 -17.06 4.78 -0.68
N LEU A 120 -15.92 5.07 -1.28
CA LEU A 120 -14.98 6.13 -0.92
C LEU A 120 -15.11 7.27 -1.92
N LEU A 121 -15.69 8.39 -1.49
CA LEU A 121 -15.90 9.58 -2.30
C LEU A 121 -14.60 10.37 -2.49
N GLN A 122 -14.62 11.34 -3.40
CA GLN A 122 -13.46 12.18 -3.65
C GLN A 122 -13.03 12.93 -2.37
N GLY A 123 -11.75 12.89 -2.04
CA GLY A 123 -11.17 13.50 -0.84
C GLY A 123 -11.14 12.58 0.38
N GLU A 124 -11.96 11.53 0.40
CA GLU A 124 -12.00 10.59 1.51
C GLU A 124 -10.81 9.61 1.48
N ALA A 125 -10.45 9.11 2.66
CA ALA A 125 -9.45 8.07 2.84
C ALA A 125 -9.96 6.93 3.71
N ILE A 126 -9.45 5.73 3.46
CA ILE A 126 -9.74 4.53 4.23
C ILE A 126 -8.45 3.74 4.45
N GLU A 127 -8.40 3.02 5.56
CA GLU A 127 -7.34 2.04 5.80
C GLU A 127 -7.61 0.74 5.05
N LEU A 128 -6.59 0.25 4.35
CA LEU A 128 -6.57 -1.05 3.68
C LEU A 128 -6.01 -2.10 4.65
N ILE A 129 -6.87 -3.05 5.00
CA ILE A 129 -6.49 -4.27 5.70
C ILE A 129 -6.02 -5.34 4.70
N ASN A 130 -5.33 -6.37 5.18
CA ASN A 130 -4.96 -7.50 4.33
C ASN A 130 -6.20 -8.12 3.68
N ASN A 131 -6.09 -8.53 2.42
CA ASN A 131 -7.19 -9.03 1.59
C ASN A 131 -8.30 -8.01 1.25
N SER A 132 -8.06 -6.70 1.43
CA SER A 132 -9.06 -5.70 1.04
C SER A 132 -9.39 -5.79 -0.45
N ILE A 133 -10.67 -5.78 -0.79
CA ILE A 133 -11.14 -5.74 -2.17
C ILE A 133 -11.40 -4.28 -2.55
N ILE A 134 -10.78 -3.86 -3.65
CA ILE A 134 -10.82 -2.50 -4.17
C ILE A 134 -11.42 -2.56 -5.56
N VAL A 135 -12.52 -1.85 -5.77
CA VAL A 135 -13.20 -1.78 -7.07
C VAL A 135 -13.22 -0.34 -7.55
N ILE A 136 -12.67 -0.13 -8.75
CA ILE A 136 -12.62 1.17 -9.41
C ILE A 136 -13.17 1.00 -10.83
N ALA A 137 -14.37 1.53 -11.08
CA ALA A 137 -15.10 1.29 -12.33
C ALA A 137 -15.27 -0.22 -12.60
N LEU A 138 -14.61 -0.75 -13.63
CA LEU A 138 -14.66 -2.16 -14.04
C LEU A 138 -13.44 -2.95 -13.56
N ILE A 139 -12.51 -2.32 -12.85
CA ILE A 139 -11.28 -2.94 -12.38
C ILE A 139 -11.46 -3.38 -10.94
N HIS A 140 -11.17 -4.66 -10.70
CA HIS A 140 -11.19 -5.28 -9.39
C HIS A 140 -9.75 -5.60 -9.01
N LEU A 141 -9.33 -5.11 -7.85
CA LEU A 141 -8.03 -5.38 -7.26
C LEU A 141 -8.23 -5.98 -5.88
N LYS A 142 -7.38 -6.93 -5.52
CA LYS A 142 -7.20 -7.41 -4.17
C LYS A 142 -5.90 -6.84 -3.62
N PHE A 143 -5.97 -6.19 -2.46
CA PHE A 143 -4.79 -5.73 -1.75
C PHE A 143 -4.28 -6.82 -0.80
N LEU A 144 -2.98 -7.13 -0.90
CA LEU A 144 -2.29 -8.02 0.01
C LEU A 144 -1.23 -7.21 0.76
N LYS A 145 -1.33 -7.19 2.08
CA LYS A 145 -0.37 -6.48 2.94
C LYS A 145 0.82 -7.38 3.20
N ASN A 146 2.04 -6.85 3.02
CA ASN A 146 3.22 -7.57 3.46
C ASN A 146 3.37 -7.44 4.98
N LEU A 147 3.07 -8.52 5.72
CA LEU A 147 3.19 -8.54 7.19
C LEU A 147 4.65 -8.53 7.66
N ASN A 148 5.58 -8.89 6.78
CA ASN A 148 7.02 -8.92 7.06
C ASN A 148 7.74 -7.63 6.63
N TYR A 149 7.01 -6.62 6.16
CA TYR A 149 7.62 -5.36 5.74
C TYR A 149 8.25 -4.65 6.94
N ARG A 150 9.58 -4.51 6.88
CA ARG A 150 10.37 -3.76 7.86
C ARG A 150 10.69 -2.42 7.21
N GLY A 151 9.93 -1.38 7.56
CA GLY A 151 10.10 -0.04 7.00
C GLY A 151 11.56 0.44 7.07
N LYS A 152 11.93 1.38 6.21
CA LYS A 152 13.32 1.88 6.10
C LYS A 152 13.80 2.71 7.30
N GLY A 153 13.01 2.84 8.36
CA GLY A 153 13.41 3.42 9.64
C GLY A 153 12.55 2.86 10.78
N GLY A 154 13.16 2.11 11.69
CA GLY A 154 12.44 1.49 12.81
C GLY A 154 13.25 0.42 13.52
N GLY A 155 14.36 0.82 14.14
CA GLY A 155 14.87 0.09 15.30
C GLY A 155 13.93 0.31 16.49
N GLY A 156 13.53 -0.77 17.16
CA GLY A 156 12.85 -0.71 18.45
C GLY A 156 11.34 -0.87 18.39
N GLY A 157 10.85 -2.04 18.79
CA GLY A 157 9.43 -2.31 18.94
C GLY A 157 9.11 -3.81 19.02
N SER A 158 9.77 -4.51 19.93
CA SER A 158 9.37 -5.87 20.32
C SER A 158 7.94 -5.83 20.86
N SER A 159 6.98 -6.37 20.11
CA SER A 159 5.74 -6.85 20.75
C SER A 159 6.08 -8.18 21.42
N SER A 160 6.24 -8.09 22.74
CA SER A 160 6.25 -9.19 23.68
C SER A 160 5.13 -10.18 23.39
N ASN A 161 5.48 -11.42 23.03
CA ASN A 161 4.57 -12.54 23.23
C ASN A 161 4.49 -12.77 24.74
N SER A 162 3.27 -12.67 25.26
CA SER A 162 2.89 -13.09 26.60
C SER A 162 3.43 -14.50 26.87
N THR A 163 4.25 -14.58 27.91
CA THR A 163 4.74 -15.81 28.54
C THR A 163 3.54 -16.56 29.11
N ASN A 164 3.05 -17.59 28.43
CA ASN A 164 2.24 -18.62 29.05
C ASN A 164 3.12 -19.84 29.29
N ASN A 165 3.78 -19.86 30.45
CA ASN A 165 4.36 -21.06 31.03
C ASN A 165 4.06 -21.08 32.53
N GLY A 166 3.30 -22.09 32.95
CA GLY A 166 2.92 -22.34 34.33
C GLY A 166 2.15 -23.65 34.42
N ALA A 167 2.90 -24.74 34.48
CA ALA A 167 2.46 -26.12 34.52
C ALA A 167 2.01 -26.55 35.94
N VAL A 168 0.92 -27.35 35.99
CA VAL A 168 0.72 -28.61 36.77
C VAL A 168 0.55 -28.57 38.31
N GLU A 169 -0.18 -29.60 38.78
CA GLU A 169 -0.49 -30.09 40.15
C GLU A 169 -1.83 -29.59 40.74
N GLY A 170 -2.82 -30.41 41.11
CA GLY A 170 -2.77 -31.77 41.65
C GLY A 170 -2.97 -31.70 43.17
N GLY A 171 -4.20 -31.88 43.68
CA GLY A 171 -4.42 -31.90 45.13
C GLY A 171 -5.88 -31.84 45.57
N SER A 172 -6.38 -32.99 46.01
CA SER A 172 -7.63 -33.19 46.75
C SER A 172 -7.68 -32.37 48.04
N ASN A 173 -8.86 -31.90 48.45
CA ASN A 173 -9.31 -32.09 49.83
C ASN A 173 -10.80 -31.89 50.03
N SER A 174 -11.27 -32.58 51.06
CA SER A 174 -12.64 -32.91 51.40
C SER A 174 -13.26 -31.95 52.42
N ASN A 175 -14.61 -31.96 52.41
CA ASN A 175 -15.50 -32.00 53.56
C ASN A 175 -16.05 -30.70 54.20
N VAL A 176 -17.27 -30.89 54.75
CA VAL A 176 -18.03 -30.13 55.75
C VAL A 176 -18.78 -28.90 55.19
N LYS A 177 -20.12 -28.80 55.22
CA LYS A 177 -21.13 -29.26 56.20
C LYS A 177 -22.50 -29.39 55.53
#